data_AF-A0A367KTY8-F1
#
_entry.id   AF-A0A367KTY8-F1
#
_cell.length_a   1.000
_cell.length_b   1.000
_cell.length_c   1.000
_cell.angle_alpha   90.00
_cell.angle_beta   90.00
_cell.angle_gamma   90.00
#
_symmetry.space_group_name_H-M   'P 1'
#
loop_
_entity.id
_entity.type
_entity.pdbx_description
1 polymer ?
#
loop_
_entity_poly.entity_id
_entity_poly.type
_entity_poly.pdbx_seq_one_letter_code
_entity_poly.pdbx_strand_id
1 'polypeptide(L)'
;MNNTPTQQINTNIPSKYAALINTGKAIDQVISKDQEHPDLVNALNAPTSSVYAAPLISSKREFSEIGKVNIPAHLFDRIASIQCRTFSGIFPEISRAWLTIDNTLYLWDYNNPMAEIFEYADQDQIILSAALIKSRPGLFNETVKYLIVVATPLQVIFIAVIKPNHLPSVSHSTPDHRRVEYMATRTVVSTDDVKICSITGTDDGRIFVVSHDGRLHEIILTSDSAYWLRSDYMLCRTQSFYEKLVPALAQPLIGLDRHPRVKSIAVDNERQVLYLLCEKSVIEVVYLGDATDNYKPIFMHKNIVENAMQICRQQVRSATERDFQIESIHVISKKESKRIHLMAITITGYRLYFTHYQDGFRTMMNVVERPSTLELGHIRMPPLERLDVTQMAPTFSKSYYDCGICVSVKAKDDMSDSLQITSVGFGKLPAPKQPQSSSSAIRMTTSIPTVVNNVNYFETRALLHLNEKVWTIVELNKDLFGNHPIKEISQQFSDPPRQFG
;
A
#
# COMPACT_ATOMS: atom_id res chain seq x y z
N MET A 1 38.53 5.62 54.75
CA MET A 1 38.34 4.19 54.38
C MET A 1 37.02 4.15 53.63
N ASN A 2 36.90 3.98 52.31
CA ASN A 2 37.69 3.21 51.35
C ASN A 2 37.91 4.01 50.06
N ASN A 3 39.18 4.23 49.68
CA ASN A 3 39.55 4.59 48.32
C ASN A 3 39.65 3.29 47.53
N THR A 4 38.67 3.01 46.67
CA THR A 4 38.78 1.96 45.65
C THR A 4 39.67 2.51 44.53
N PRO A 5 40.84 1.94 44.25
CA PRO A 5 41.66 2.41 43.13
C PRO A 5 40.95 2.00 41.84
N THR A 6 40.68 2.97 40.97
CA THR A 6 40.33 2.73 39.58
C THR A 6 41.50 1.97 38.94
N GLN A 7 41.41 0.65 38.85
CA GLN A 7 42.33 -0.14 38.03
C GLN A 7 42.12 0.31 36.58
N GLN A 8 42.97 1.21 36.10
CA GLN A 8 43.20 1.38 34.68
C GLN A 8 43.74 0.03 34.18
N ILE A 9 42.86 -0.73 33.53
CA ILE A 9 43.25 -1.93 32.79
C ILE A 9 44.18 -1.44 31.67
N ASN A 10 45.49 -1.50 31.93
CA ASN A 10 46.51 -1.21 30.96
C ASN A 10 46.68 -2.45 30.07
N THR A 11 45.67 -2.73 29.24
CA THR A 11 45.80 -3.74 28.19
C THR A 11 46.67 -3.16 27.10
N ASN A 12 47.97 -3.43 27.15
CA ASN A 12 48.82 -3.42 25.96
C ASN A 12 48.27 -4.49 25.01
N ILE A 13 47.25 -4.11 24.24
CA ILE A 13 46.67 -4.91 23.18
C ILE A 13 47.82 -5.20 22.21
N PRO A 14 48.18 -6.47 21.96
CA PRO A 14 49.25 -6.79 21.02
C PRO A 14 48.99 -6.11 19.67
N SER A 15 50.00 -5.54 19.04
CA SER A 15 49.87 -4.72 17.81
C SER A 15 49.06 -5.38 16.69
N LYS A 16 49.07 -6.73 16.64
CA LYS A 16 48.25 -7.54 15.72
C LYS A 16 46.74 -7.37 15.91
N TYR A 17 46.27 -7.09 17.13
CA TYR A 17 44.85 -6.88 17.45
C TYR A 17 44.42 -5.41 17.39
N ALA A 18 45.36 -4.46 17.44
CA ALA A 18 45.04 -3.03 17.30
C ALA A 18 44.40 -2.73 15.93
N ALA A 19 44.90 -3.35 14.87
CA ALA A 19 44.31 -3.25 13.54
C ALA A 19 42.87 -3.82 13.51
N LEU A 20 42.64 -4.99 14.10
CA LEU A 20 41.31 -5.61 14.16
C LEU A 20 40.30 -4.76 14.95
N ILE A 21 40.71 -4.19 16.09
CA ILE A 21 39.84 -3.33 16.90
C ILE A 21 39.51 -2.03 16.17
N ASN A 22 40.49 -1.43 15.47
CA ASN A 22 40.24 -0.23 14.67
C ASN A 22 39.30 -0.51 13.50
N THR A 23 39.45 -1.66 12.84
CA THR A 23 38.51 -2.12 11.80
C THR A 23 37.11 -2.33 12.38
N GLY A 24 36.99 -2.99 13.55
CA GLY A 24 35.71 -3.16 14.24
C GLY A 24 35.02 -1.83 14.53
N LYS A 25 35.74 -0.86 15.11
CA LYS A 25 35.23 0.49 15.36
C LYS A 25 34.79 1.21 14.09
N ALA A 26 35.55 1.07 12.99
CA ALA A 26 35.20 1.68 11.72
C ALA A 26 33.91 1.05 11.14
N ILE A 27 33.76 -0.27 11.24
CA ILE A 27 32.53 -0.98 10.85
C ILE A 27 31.35 -0.51 11.72
N ASP A 28 31.51 -0.45 13.04
CA ASP A 28 30.46 0.02 13.96
C ASP A 28 30.04 1.47 13.67
N GLN A 29 30.99 2.34 13.31
CA GLN A 29 30.71 3.71 12.90
C GLN A 29 29.91 3.78 11.59
N VAL A 30 30.24 2.93 10.61
CA VAL A 30 29.48 2.85 9.35
C VAL A 30 28.08 2.30 9.62
N ILE A 31 27.94 1.23 10.40
CA ILE A 31 26.65 0.66 10.79
C ILE A 31 25.80 1.69 11.54
N SER A 32 26.38 2.42 12.50
CA SER A 32 25.66 3.45 13.25
C SER A 32 25.17 4.56 12.32
N LYS A 33 26.00 5.01 11.38
CA LYS A 33 25.63 6.00 10.37
C LYS A 33 24.56 5.49 9.41
N ASP A 34 24.60 4.22 9.03
CA ASP A 34 23.57 3.56 8.21
C ASP A 34 22.28 3.29 9.00
N GLN A 35 22.29 3.37 10.33
CA GLN A 35 21.08 3.32 11.15
C GLN A 35 20.45 4.71 11.32
N GLU A 36 21.25 5.77 11.26
CA GLU A 36 20.83 7.18 11.31
C GLU A 36 20.25 7.67 9.97
N HIS A 37 19.15 7.07 9.51
CA HIS A 37 18.41 7.61 8.37
C HIS A 37 17.49 8.77 8.77
N PRO A 38 17.43 9.84 7.95
CA PRO A 38 16.51 10.93 8.21
C PRO A 38 15.06 10.45 8.06
N ASP A 39 14.21 10.75 9.04
CA ASP A 39 12.75 10.60 8.92
C ASP A 39 12.26 11.35 7.67
N LEU A 40 11.32 10.76 6.91
CA LEU A 40 10.76 11.37 5.71
C LEU A 40 10.27 12.81 5.94
N VAL A 41 9.71 13.12 7.12
CA VAL A 41 9.26 14.49 7.45
C VAL A 41 10.40 15.50 7.41
N ASN A 42 11.61 15.10 7.81
CA ASN A 42 12.80 15.95 7.78
C ASN A 42 13.34 16.15 6.36
N ALA A 43 12.91 15.31 5.41
CA ALA A 43 13.26 15.43 4.02
C ALA A 43 12.26 16.33 3.26
N LEU A 44 11.01 16.40 3.74
CA LEU A 44 9.91 17.17 3.16
C LEU A 44 9.67 18.51 3.89
N ASN A 45 10.74 19.29 4.08
CA ASN A 45 10.70 20.53 4.88
C ASN A 45 10.08 21.75 4.17
N ALA A 46 9.84 21.66 2.86
CA ALA A 46 9.20 22.71 2.08
C ALA A 46 7.73 22.35 1.80
N PRO A 47 6.83 23.30 1.51
CA PRO A 47 5.45 22.99 1.13
C PRO A 47 5.34 22.17 -0.18
N THR A 48 6.32 22.31 -1.07
CA THR A 48 6.33 21.61 -2.37
C THR A 48 7.72 21.09 -2.73
N SER A 49 7.81 20.00 -3.48
CA SER A 49 9.07 19.54 -4.09
C SER A 49 8.90 18.92 -5.49
N SER A 50 9.91 19.07 -6.35
CA SER A 50 9.90 18.64 -7.76
C SER A 50 11.23 18.03 -8.25
N VAL A 51 12.19 17.75 -7.36
CA VAL A 51 13.55 17.33 -7.76
C VAL A 51 13.57 15.85 -8.15
N TYR A 52 13.80 15.55 -9.42
CA TYR A 52 14.00 14.19 -9.93
C TYR A 52 15.41 14.03 -10.48
N ALA A 53 16.07 12.95 -10.07
CA ALA A 53 17.36 12.55 -10.60
C ALA A 53 17.16 11.63 -11.82
N ALA A 54 18.02 11.80 -12.83
CA ALA A 54 18.15 10.76 -13.84
C ALA A 54 18.66 9.49 -13.16
N PRO A 55 18.11 8.31 -13.51
CA PRO A 55 18.57 7.07 -12.92
C PRO A 55 20.06 6.86 -13.22
N LEU A 56 20.80 6.36 -12.23
CA LEU A 56 22.25 6.11 -12.34
C LEU A 56 22.59 5.04 -13.38
N ILE A 57 21.60 4.19 -13.68
CA ILE A 57 21.66 3.07 -14.60
C ILE A 57 20.48 3.25 -15.57
N SER A 58 20.58 2.74 -16.81
CA SER A 58 19.45 2.82 -17.75
C SER A 58 18.18 2.20 -17.15
N SER A 59 17.00 2.74 -17.47
CA SER A 59 15.72 2.25 -16.90
C SER A 59 15.50 0.74 -17.12
N LYS A 60 16.03 0.16 -18.21
CA LYS A 60 16.02 -1.29 -18.47
C LYS A 60 16.80 -2.14 -17.45
N ARG A 61 17.62 -1.53 -16.59
CA ARG A 61 18.38 -2.19 -15.53
C ARG A 61 17.85 -1.88 -14.14
N GLU A 62 16.94 -0.91 -14.00
CA GLU A 62 16.18 -0.70 -12.76
C GLU A 62 15.03 -1.70 -12.66
N PHE A 63 14.50 -2.15 -13.81
CA PHE A 63 13.61 -3.29 -13.90
C PHE A 63 14.39 -4.54 -14.29
N SER A 64 14.16 -5.64 -13.59
CA SER A 64 14.54 -6.97 -14.06
C SER A 64 13.27 -7.80 -14.14
N GLU A 65 12.90 -8.23 -15.35
CA GLU A 65 11.83 -9.21 -15.52
C GLU A 65 12.35 -10.56 -15.00
N ILE A 66 11.79 -11.04 -13.89
CA ILE A 66 12.22 -12.29 -13.24
C ILE A 66 11.54 -13.49 -13.92
N GLY A 67 10.33 -13.30 -14.44
CA GLY A 67 9.60 -14.31 -15.19
C GLY A 67 8.19 -13.83 -15.55
N LYS A 68 7.52 -14.61 -16.41
CA LYS A 68 6.12 -14.43 -16.77
C LYS A 68 5.35 -15.71 -16.50
N VAL A 69 4.29 -15.61 -15.70
CA VAL A 69 3.41 -16.73 -15.37
C VAL A 69 2.07 -16.48 -16.02
N ASN A 70 1.72 -17.32 -16.99
CA ASN A 70 0.45 -17.21 -17.69
C ASN A 70 -0.69 -17.83 -16.85
N ILE A 71 -1.91 -17.40 -17.14
CA ILE A 71 -3.11 -18.07 -16.64
C ILE A 71 -3.06 -19.55 -17.10
N PRO A 72 -3.35 -20.51 -16.21
CA PRO A 72 -3.30 -21.93 -16.54
C PRO A 72 -4.21 -22.29 -17.73
N ALA A 73 -3.64 -23.00 -18.71
CA ALA A 73 -4.26 -23.18 -20.02
C ALA A 73 -5.63 -23.89 -19.98
N HIS A 74 -5.87 -24.78 -19.02
CA HIS A 74 -7.15 -25.47 -18.87
C HIS A 74 -8.29 -24.56 -18.38
N LEU A 75 -7.97 -23.33 -17.94
CA LEU A 75 -8.99 -22.32 -17.65
C LEU A 75 -9.43 -21.57 -18.92
N PHE A 76 -8.71 -21.68 -20.04
CA PHE A 76 -9.04 -20.93 -21.27
C PHE A 76 -10.39 -21.33 -21.86
N ASP A 77 -10.75 -22.61 -21.85
CA ASP A 77 -12.07 -23.05 -22.32
C ASP A 77 -13.19 -22.49 -21.44
N ARG A 78 -12.95 -22.41 -20.12
CA ARG A 78 -13.90 -21.84 -19.16
C ARG A 78 -14.02 -20.33 -19.34
N ILE A 79 -12.90 -19.63 -19.57
CA ILE A 79 -12.86 -18.21 -19.91
C ILE A 79 -13.61 -17.95 -21.23
N ALA A 80 -13.46 -18.81 -22.24
CA ALA A 80 -14.20 -18.66 -23.49
C ALA A 80 -15.72 -18.83 -23.31
N SER A 81 -16.15 -19.50 -22.24
CA SER A 81 -17.55 -19.73 -21.89
C SER A 81 -18.14 -18.75 -20.86
N ILE A 82 -17.45 -17.66 -20.52
CA ILE A 82 -17.96 -16.63 -19.57
C ILE A 82 -19.34 -16.14 -20.00
N GLN A 83 -20.27 -16.10 -19.05
CA GLN A 83 -21.62 -15.58 -19.30
C GLN A 83 -21.80 -14.15 -18.77
N CYS A 84 -21.16 -13.82 -17.64
CA CYS A 84 -21.37 -12.55 -16.97
C CYS A 84 -20.07 -11.76 -16.81
N ARG A 85 -19.13 -12.22 -15.98
CA ARG A 85 -17.94 -11.42 -15.63
C ARG A 85 -16.83 -12.26 -15.00
N THR A 86 -15.60 -11.76 -15.15
CA THR A 86 -14.41 -12.27 -14.45
C THR A 86 -13.76 -11.19 -13.60
N PHE A 87 -13.23 -11.59 -12.46
CA PHE A 87 -12.34 -10.78 -11.63
C PHE A 87 -11.08 -11.57 -11.33
N SER A 88 -9.98 -10.88 -11.08
CA SER A 88 -8.71 -11.53 -10.77
C SER A 88 -7.86 -10.69 -9.85
N GLY A 89 -6.87 -11.34 -9.26
CA GLY A 89 -5.89 -10.67 -8.42
C GLY A 89 -4.84 -11.65 -7.90
N ILE A 90 -4.06 -11.17 -6.93
CA ILE A 90 -2.94 -11.90 -6.35
C ILE A 90 -3.05 -11.81 -4.83
N PHE A 91 -2.86 -12.93 -4.16
CA PHE A 91 -2.73 -13.08 -2.72
C PHE A 91 -1.26 -13.41 -2.39
N PRO A 92 -0.39 -12.39 -2.31
CA PRO A 92 1.05 -12.60 -2.13
C PRO A 92 1.38 -13.36 -0.84
N GLU A 93 0.60 -13.16 0.24
CA GLU A 93 0.82 -13.75 1.57
C GLU A 93 0.73 -15.28 1.59
N ILE A 94 0.02 -15.84 0.59
CA ILE A 94 -0.14 -17.28 0.40
C ILE A 94 0.42 -17.75 -0.94
N SER A 95 1.11 -16.87 -1.66
CA SER A 95 1.68 -17.16 -2.99
C SER A 95 0.64 -17.71 -3.97
N ARG A 96 -0.52 -17.07 -4.08
CA ARG A 96 -1.58 -17.48 -5.01
C ARG A 96 -1.99 -16.36 -5.94
N ALA A 97 -2.24 -16.71 -7.19
CA ALA A 97 -3.06 -15.90 -8.08
C ALA A 97 -4.48 -16.47 -8.06
N TRP A 98 -5.47 -15.61 -8.26
CA TRP A 98 -6.87 -16.01 -8.26
C TRP A 98 -7.62 -15.42 -9.45
N LEU A 99 -8.63 -16.16 -9.90
CA LEU A 99 -9.54 -15.77 -10.98
C LEU A 99 -10.95 -16.24 -10.60
N THR A 100 -11.93 -15.38 -10.79
CA THR A 100 -13.34 -15.79 -10.79
C THR A 100 -13.84 -15.86 -12.23
N ILE A 101 -14.63 -16.89 -12.52
CA ILE A 101 -15.39 -17.02 -13.76
C ILE A 101 -16.83 -17.21 -13.32
N ASP A 102 -17.64 -16.16 -13.49
CA ASP A 102 -19.02 -16.10 -13.03
C ASP A 102 -19.15 -16.42 -11.53
N ASN A 103 -19.60 -17.62 -11.17
CA ASN A 103 -19.83 -18.09 -9.80
C ASN A 103 -18.70 -18.95 -9.21
N THR A 104 -17.65 -19.26 -9.99
CA THR A 104 -16.57 -20.15 -9.55
C THR A 104 -15.28 -19.40 -9.29
N LEU A 105 -14.62 -19.71 -8.18
CA LEU A 105 -13.30 -19.18 -7.81
C LEU A 105 -12.20 -20.22 -8.08
N TYR A 106 -11.14 -19.78 -8.76
CA TYR A 106 -9.93 -20.56 -9.03
C TYR A 106 -8.73 -19.94 -8.33
N LEU A 107 -7.88 -20.76 -7.71
CA LEU A 107 -6.59 -20.34 -7.15
C LEU A 107 -5.48 -21.27 -7.61
N TRP A 108 -4.32 -20.70 -7.97
CA TRP A 108 -3.12 -21.46 -8.32
C TRP A 108 -1.85 -20.84 -7.75
N ASP A 109 -0.84 -21.67 -7.53
CA ASP A 109 0.49 -21.21 -7.12
C ASP A 109 1.23 -20.60 -8.31
N TYR A 110 1.47 -19.28 -8.28
CA TYR A 110 2.21 -18.62 -9.35
C TYR A 110 3.71 -18.95 -9.33
N ASN A 111 4.25 -19.54 -8.25
CA ASN A 111 5.64 -20.02 -8.21
C ASN A 111 5.79 -21.46 -8.69
N ASN A 112 4.69 -22.23 -8.74
CA ASN A 112 4.71 -23.61 -9.18
C ASN A 112 3.60 -23.87 -10.21
N PRO A 113 3.88 -23.70 -11.51
CA PRO A 113 2.91 -23.94 -12.58
C PRO A 113 2.38 -25.37 -12.66
N MET A 114 3.06 -26.35 -12.02
CA MET A 114 2.65 -27.75 -11.97
C MET A 114 1.77 -28.07 -10.76
N ALA A 115 1.57 -27.11 -9.84
CA ALA A 115 0.70 -27.31 -8.70
C ALA A 115 -0.76 -27.44 -9.14
N GLU A 116 -1.52 -28.22 -8.39
CA GLU A 116 -2.96 -28.37 -8.60
C GLU A 116 -3.68 -27.05 -8.37
N ILE A 117 -4.70 -26.78 -9.20
CA ILE A 117 -5.57 -25.62 -9.06
C ILE A 117 -6.67 -25.95 -8.07
N PHE A 118 -6.86 -25.08 -7.10
CA PHE A 118 -8.02 -25.15 -6.24
C PHE A 118 -9.22 -24.50 -6.95
N GLU A 119 -10.31 -25.26 -7.09
CA GLU A 119 -11.59 -24.82 -7.63
C GLU A 119 -12.65 -24.80 -6.52
N TYR A 120 -13.32 -23.66 -6.35
CA TYR A 120 -14.47 -23.50 -5.46
C TYR A 120 -15.70 -23.10 -6.27
N ALA A 121 -16.62 -24.04 -6.47
CA ALA A 121 -17.78 -23.94 -7.37
C ALA A 121 -19.14 -24.08 -6.64
N ASP A 122 -19.17 -23.88 -5.31
CA ASP A 122 -20.36 -24.14 -4.48
C ASP A 122 -21.37 -22.96 -4.47
N GLN A 123 -21.25 -22.00 -5.40
CA GLN A 123 -22.10 -20.82 -5.43
C GLN A 123 -23.09 -20.85 -6.59
N ASP A 124 -24.34 -20.49 -6.36
CA ASP A 124 -25.34 -20.33 -7.43
C ASP A 124 -25.28 -18.95 -8.08
N GLN A 125 -24.69 -17.98 -7.39
CA GLN A 125 -24.62 -16.58 -7.82
C GLN A 125 -23.21 -16.20 -8.23
N ILE A 126 -23.11 -15.22 -9.13
CA ILE A 126 -21.83 -14.66 -9.55
C ILE A 126 -21.03 -14.14 -8.34
N ILE A 127 -19.71 -14.34 -8.37
CA ILE A 127 -18.79 -13.76 -7.41
C ILE A 127 -18.48 -12.33 -7.84
N LEU A 128 -18.76 -11.37 -6.95
CA LEU A 128 -18.55 -9.94 -7.20
C LEU A 128 -17.16 -9.47 -6.75
N SER A 129 -16.62 -10.05 -5.67
CA SER A 129 -15.28 -9.75 -5.16
C SER A 129 -14.74 -10.88 -4.30
N ALA A 130 -13.42 -10.98 -4.25
CA ALA A 130 -12.69 -11.87 -3.36
C ALA A 130 -11.50 -11.15 -2.74
N ALA A 131 -11.18 -11.44 -1.48
CA ALA A 131 -10.01 -10.89 -0.79
C ALA A 131 -9.44 -11.87 0.22
N LEU A 132 -8.14 -11.76 0.48
CA LEU A 132 -7.48 -12.46 1.59
C LEU A 132 -7.44 -11.53 2.81
N ILE A 133 -7.91 -12.01 3.95
CA ILE A 133 -7.86 -11.27 5.22
C ILE A 133 -7.25 -12.11 6.33
N LYS A 134 -6.66 -11.47 7.35
CA LYS A 134 -6.15 -12.16 8.54
C LYS A 134 -7.32 -12.60 9.42
N SER A 135 -7.25 -13.83 9.90
CA SER A 135 -8.24 -14.38 10.82
C SER A 135 -8.12 -13.70 12.19
N ARG A 136 -9.25 -13.29 12.78
CA ARG A 136 -9.27 -12.75 14.13
C ARG A 136 -8.82 -13.83 15.14
N PRO A 137 -7.85 -13.55 16.02
CA PRO A 137 -7.45 -14.50 17.06
C PRO A 137 -8.66 -14.99 17.88
N GLY A 138 -8.72 -16.30 18.12
CA GLY A 138 -9.80 -16.93 18.89
C GLY A 138 -11.11 -17.17 18.13
N LEU A 139 -11.25 -16.76 16.86
CA LEU A 139 -12.43 -17.07 16.04
C LEU A 139 -12.35 -18.46 15.38
N PHE A 140 -11.17 -18.83 14.89
CA PHE A 140 -10.90 -20.13 14.28
C PHE A 140 -9.71 -20.81 14.98
N ASN A 141 -9.45 -22.07 14.65
CA ASN A 141 -8.25 -22.79 15.09
C ASN A 141 -6.98 -21.99 14.69
N GLU A 142 -5.94 -22.00 15.53
CA GLU A 142 -4.68 -21.27 15.33
C GLU A 142 -3.95 -21.61 14.00
N THR A 143 -4.26 -22.77 13.42
CA THR A 143 -3.79 -23.17 12.08
C THR A 143 -4.34 -22.30 10.94
N VAL A 144 -5.49 -21.64 11.16
CA VAL A 144 -6.17 -20.75 10.20
C VAL A 144 -5.71 -19.32 10.43
N LYS A 145 -4.63 -18.92 9.75
CA LYS A 145 -4.10 -17.55 9.82
C LYS A 145 -4.81 -16.58 8.89
N TYR A 146 -5.30 -17.08 7.76
CA TYR A 146 -5.98 -16.28 6.74
C TYR A 146 -7.33 -16.88 6.36
N LEU A 147 -8.23 -16.01 5.93
CA LEU A 147 -9.50 -16.36 5.32
C LEU A 147 -9.56 -15.74 3.92
N ILE A 148 -10.00 -16.52 2.94
CA ILE A 148 -10.45 -15.96 1.66
C ILE A 148 -11.92 -15.62 1.84
N VAL A 149 -12.25 -14.34 1.72
CA VAL A 149 -13.61 -13.82 1.78
C VAL A 149 -14.13 -13.74 0.35
N VAL A 150 -15.27 -14.37 0.09
CA VAL A 150 -15.93 -14.41 -1.22
C VAL A 150 -17.29 -13.75 -1.10
N ALA A 151 -17.53 -12.68 -1.85
CA ALA A 151 -18.80 -11.97 -1.83
C ALA A 151 -19.59 -12.20 -3.12
N THR A 152 -20.85 -12.58 -2.95
CA THR A 152 -21.86 -12.69 -4.01
C THR A 152 -22.93 -11.59 -3.80
N PRO A 153 -23.91 -11.41 -4.71
CA PRO A 153 -25.02 -10.51 -4.48
C PRO A 153 -25.85 -10.81 -3.22
N LEU A 154 -25.90 -12.08 -2.76
CA LEU A 154 -26.78 -12.52 -1.67
C LEU A 154 -26.06 -12.78 -0.34
N GLN A 155 -24.78 -13.14 -0.40
CA GLN A 155 -24.04 -13.56 0.80
C GLN A 155 -22.53 -13.40 0.66
N VAL A 156 -21.87 -13.31 1.81
CA VAL A 156 -20.42 -13.40 2.00
C VAL A 156 -20.08 -14.72 2.66
N ILE A 157 -19.11 -15.43 2.10
CA ILE A 157 -18.63 -16.73 2.56
C ILE A 157 -17.14 -16.66 2.85
N PHE A 158 -16.70 -17.51 3.77
CA PHE A 158 -15.32 -17.56 4.23
C PHE A 158 -14.73 -18.94 3.95
N ILE A 159 -13.59 -18.98 3.27
CA ILE A 159 -12.78 -20.18 3.05
C ILE A 159 -11.53 -20.06 3.92
N ALA A 160 -11.36 -20.99 4.85
CA ALA A 160 -10.20 -21.06 5.71
C ALA A 160 -8.96 -21.46 4.90
N VAL A 161 -7.86 -20.74 5.11
CA VAL A 161 -6.56 -21.06 4.54
C VAL A 161 -5.72 -21.74 5.62
N ILE A 162 -5.46 -23.03 5.42
CA ILE A 162 -4.77 -23.90 6.38
C ILE A 162 -3.36 -24.15 5.87
N LYS A 163 -2.35 -23.84 6.69
CA LYS A 163 -0.97 -24.26 6.46
C LYS A 163 -0.72 -25.53 7.29
N PRO A 164 -0.55 -26.71 6.68
CA PRO A 164 -0.32 -27.94 7.43
C PRO A 164 0.97 -27.81 8.23
N ASN A 165 0.89 -28.11 9.54
CA ASN A 165 2.06 -28.18 10.39
C ASN A 165 2.87 -29.42 9.99
N HIS A 166 3.99 -29.23 9.30
CA HIS A 166 4.93 -30.32 9.12
C HIS A 166 5.58 -30.65 10.48
N LEU A 167 5.35 -31.85 11.01
CA LEU A 167 6.34 -32.44 11.91
C LEU A 167 7.69 -32.46 11.15
N PRO A 168 8.82 -32.23 11.83
CA PRO A 168 10.13 -32.32 11.20
C PRO A 168 10.31 -33.74 10.64
N SER A 169 10.13 -33.88 9.33
CA SER A 169 10.41 -35.12 8.61
C SER A 169 11.92 -35.35 8.63
N VAL A 170 12.34 -36.55 9.01
CA VAL A 170 13.74 -37.02 9.10
C VAL A 170 14.39 -37.15 7.70
N SER A 171 13.78 -36.61 6.66
CA SER A 171 14.32 -36.59 5.30
C SER A 171 14.77 -35.17 4.93
N HIS A 172 15.99 -35.04 4.41
CA HIS A 172 16.64 -33.79 3.97
C HIS A 172 15.93 -33.06 2.80
N SER A 173 14.62 -33.22 2.63
CA SER A 173 13.83 -32.39 1.75
C SER A 173 13.50 -31.08 2.45
N THR A 174 13.81 -29.96 1.79
CA THR A 174 13.49 -28.62 2.27
C THR A 174 12.00 -28.56 2.65
N PRO A 175 11.62 -28.09 3.84
CA PRO A 175 10.21 -27.98 4.22
C PRO A 175 9.45 -27.19 3.16
N ASP A 176 8.44 -27.83 2.56
CA ASP A 176 7.56 -27.26 1.56
C ASP A 176 6.58 -26.28 2.24
N HIS A 177 7.10 -25.10 2.60
CA HIS A 177 6.35 -24.01 3.21
C HIS A 177 5.21 -23.46 2.32
N ARG A 178 4.93 -24.09 1.16
CA ARG A 178 3.96 -23.61 0.15
C ARG A 178 2.75 -24.52 -0.06
N ARG A 179 2.69 -25.69 0.60
CA ARG A 179 1.45 -26.49 0.57
C ARG A 179 0.40 -25.78 1.42
N VAL A 180 -0.67 -25.33 0.77
CA VAL A 180 -1.79 -24.63 1.39
C VAL A 180 -3.04 -25.44 1.12
N GLU A 181 -3.81 -25.71 2.17
CA GLU A 181 -5.10 -26.37 2.08
C GLU A 181 -6.21 -25.35 2.30
N TYR A 182 -7.36 -25.60 1.66
CA TYR A 182 -8.51 -24.71 1.70
C TYR A 182 -9.71 -25.47 2.22
N MET A 183 -10.45 -24.87 3.15
CA MET A 183 -11.66 -25.46 3.69
C MET A 183 -12.75 -24.41 3.81
N ALA A 184 -13.85 -24.59 3.10
CA ALA A 184 -15.02 -23.74 3.26
C ALA A 184 -15.52 -23.82 4.72
N THR A 185 -15.74 -22.66 5.33
CA THR A 185 -16.28 -22.60 6.70
C THR A 185 -17.80 -22.69 6.67
N ARG A 186 -18.42 -22.91 7.84
CA ARG A 186 -19.87 -22.81 8.01
C ARG A 186 -20.36 -21.36 8.16
N THR A 187 -19.44 -20.39 8.12
CA THR A 187 -19.72 -18.98 8.35
C THR A 187 -20.24 -18.37 7.06
N VAL A 188 -21.45 -17.81 7.10
CA VAL A 188 -22.09 -17.12 5.99
C VAL A 188 -22.78 -15.87 6.53
N VAL A 189 -22.59 -14.75 5.85
CA VAL A 189 -23.20 -13.46 6.21
C VAL A 189 -24.07 -12.98 5.06
N SER A 190 -25.36 -12.75 5.32
CA SER A 190 -26.26 -12.15 4.32
C SER A 190 -25.76 -10.78 3.91
N THR A 191 -25.80 -10.48 2.62
CA THR A 191 -25.53 -9.12 2.11
C THR A 191 -26.79 -8.29 2.00
N ASP A 192 -27.98 -8.87 2.12
CA ASP A 192 -29.28 -8.19 1.93
C ASP A 192 -29.30 -7.36 0.63
N ASP A 193 -28.90 -7.98 -0.49
CA ASP A 193 -28.77 -7.40 -1.84
C ASP A 193 -27.72 -6.28 -2.00
N VAL A 194 -26.90 -6.03 -0.97
CA VAL A 194 -25.77 -5.10 -1.07
C VAL A 194 -24.67 -5.71 -1.95
N LYS A 195 -24.44 -5.10 -3.11
CA LYS A 195 -23.38 -5.50 -4.04
C LYS A 195 -22.01 -5.04 -3.53
N ILE A 196 -21.21 -5.95 -3.00
CA ILE A 196 -19.87 -5.66 -2.48
C ILE A 196 -18.86 -5.56 -3.63
N CYS A 197 -18.11 -4.45 -3.67
CA CYS A 197 -17.10 -4.19 -4.72
C CYS A 197 -15.66 -4.33 -4.21
N SER A 198 -15.41 -4.09 -2.93
CA SER A 198 -14.07 -4.18 -2.34
C SER A 198 -14.17 -4.66 -0.91
N ILE A 199 -13.18 -5.45 -0.48
CA ILE A 199 -13.08 -6.05 0.85
C ILE A 199 -11.67 -5.73 1.37
N THR A 200 -11.56 -5.31 2.62
CA THR A 200 -10.28 -5.02 3.27
C THR A 200 -10.30 -5.50 4.71
N GLY A 201 -9.28 -6.26 5.09
CA GLY A 201 -9.09 -6.74 6.46
C GLY A 201 -8.07 -5.90 7.22
N THR A 202 -8.24 -5.82 8.54
CA THR A 202 -7.21 -5.34 9.46
C THR A 202 -6.36 -6.49 9.98
N ASP A 203 -5.23 -6.18 10.61
CA ASP A 203 -4.33 -7.20 11.16
C ASP A 203 -4.90 -7.96 12.36
N ASP A 204 -5.85 -7.34 13.07
CA ASP A 204 -6.60 -7.93 14.16
C ASP A 204 -7.91 -8.61 13.71
N GLY A 205 -8.17 -8.68 12.40
CA GLY A 205 -9.22 -9.50 11.81
C GLY A 205 -10.60 -8.84 11.71
N ARG A 206 -10.70 -7.52 11.80
CA ARG A 206 -11.92 -6.78 11.38
C ARG A 206 -12.01 -6.76 9.86
N ILE A 207 -13.23 -6.80 9.35
CA ILE A 207 -13.51 -6.94 7.91
C ILE A 207 -14.39 -5.79 7.47
N PHE A 208 -13.83 -4.93 6.63
CA PHE A 208 -14.54 -3.79 6.04
C PHE A 208 -14.84 -4.06 4.57
N VAL A 209 -16.03 -3.64 4.14
CA VAL A 209 -16.45 -3.79 2.75
C VAL A 209 -17.00 -2.48 2.20
N VAL A 210 -16.61 -2.15 0.97
CA VAL A 210 -17.16 -1.02 0.21
C VAL A 210 -18.13 -1.60 -0.81
N SER A 211 -19.36 -1.11 -0.74
CA SER A 211 -20.45 -1.50 -1.62
C SER A 211 -20.51 -0.61 -2.87
N HIS A 212 -21.18 -1.12 -3.90
CA HIS A 212 -21.31 -0.45 -5.20
C HIS A 212 -22.00 0.93 -5.11
N ASP A 213 -22.88 1.15 -4.12
CA ASP A 213 -23.54 2.44 -3.90
C ASP A 213 -22.66 3.47 -3.17
N GLY A 214 -21.41 3.09 -2.84
CA GLY A 214 -20.44 3.94 -2.17
C GLY A 214 -20.58 3.96 -0.65
N ARG A 215 -21.18 2.93 -0.04
CA ARG A 215 -21.24 2.81 1.43
C ARG A 215 -20.20 1.85 1.99
N LEU A 216 -19.60 2.25 3.10
CA LEU A 216 -18.77 1.38 3.94
C LEU A 216 -19.65 0.57 4.91
N HIS A 217 -19.42 -0.74 4.92
CA HIS A 217 -19.96 -1.67 5.89
C HIS A 217 -18.83 -2.40 6.63
N GLU A 218 -19.15 -2.97 7.79
CA GLU A 218 -18.27 -3.84 8.54
C GLU A 218 -18.97 -5.18 8.77
N ILE A 219 -18.26 -6.28 8.50
CA ILE A 219 -18.75 -7.64 8.76
C ILE A 219 -18.29 -8.04 10.15
N ILE A 220 -19.25 -8.42 10.99
CA ILE A 220 -19.03 -8.84 12.36
C ILE A 220 -19.19 -10.35 12.43
N LEU A 221 -18.05 -11.03 12.61
CA LEU A 221 -18.02 -12.47 12.91
C LEU A 221 -18.00 -12.67 14.42
N THR A 222 -18.71 -13.68 14.91
CA THR A 222 -18.95 -13.92 16.34
C THR A 222 -18.37 -15.28 16.72
N SER A 223 -17.50 -15.32 17.73
CA SER A 223 -16.80 -16.55 18.15
C SER A 223 -17.55 -17.35 19.22
N ASP A 224 -18.58 -16.77 19.84
CA ASP A 224 -19.12 -17.29 21.09
C ASP A 224 -20.40 -18.10 20.90
N SER A 225 -20.28 -19.43 21.04
CA SER A 225 -21.41 -20.37 21.10
C SER A 225 -22.29 -20.21 22.35
N ALA A 226 -21.87 -19.43 23.37
CA ALA A 226 -22.59 -19.28 24.63
C ALA A 226 -23.78 -18.30 24.57
N TYR A 227 -23.94 -17.55 23.48
CA TYR A 227 -25.06 -16.63 23.29
C TYR A 227 -25.82 -17.00 22.01
N TRP A 228 -26.81 -17.89 22.12
CA TRP A 228 -27.73 -18.33 21.06
C TRP A 228 -28.49 -17.22 20.31
N LEU A 229 -28.30 -15.95 20.66
CA LEU A 229 -29.01 -14.77 20.15
C LEU A 229 -28.19 -13.89 19.19
N ARG A 230 -26.90 -14.15 18.93
CA ARG A 230 -26.09 -13.34 18.00
C ARG A 230 -25.59 -14.17 16.83
N SER A 231 -26.11 -13.90 15.64
CA SER A 231 -25.61 -14.39 14.36
C SER A 231 -24.54 -13.46 13.81
N ASP A 232 -23.71 -13.95 12.90
CA ASP A 232 -22.82 -13.11 12.10
C ASP A 232 -23.66 -12.17 11.20
N TYR A 233 -23.20 -10.94 11.03
CA TYR A 233 -23.97 -9.92 10.33
C TYR A 233 -23.09 -8.86 9.69
N MET A 234 -23.66 -8.12 8.76
CA MET A 234 -23.05 -6.97 8.12
C MET A 234 -23.71 -5.67 8.60
N LEU A 235 -22.91 -4.67 8.94
CA LEU A 235 -23.38 -3.40 9.50
C LEU A 235 -22.91 -2.22 8.65
N CYS A 236 -23.85 -1.42 8.12
CA CYS A 236 -23.51 -0.18 7.43
C CYS A 236 -22.98 0.88 8.40
N ARG A 237 -21.72 1.30 8.22
CA ARG A 237 -21.02 2.26 9.08
C ARG A 237 -21.21 3.71 8.64
N THR A 238 -21.45 3.94 7.36
CA THR A 238 -21.64 5.26 6.75
C THR A 238 -23.12 5.65 6.60
N GLN A 239 -24.03 4.89 7.22
CA GLN A 239 -25.45 5.23 7.23
C GLN A 239 -25.74 6.24 8.34
N SER A 240 -26.28 7.40 7.98
CA SER A 240 -26.77 8.39 8.93
C SER A 240 -27.92 7.84 9.77
N PHE A 241 -28.01 8.24 11.05
CA PHE A 241 -29.14 7.90 11.92
C PHE A 241 -30.48 8.37 11.32
N TYR A 242 -30.51 9.54 10.67
CA TYR A 242 -31.71 10.07 10.02
C TYR A 242 -32.11 9.27 8.77
N GLU A 243 -31.14 8.72 8.03
CA GLU A 243 -31.44 7.83 6.89
C GLU A 243 -32.18 6.55 7.33
N LYS A 244 -31.98 6.08 8.57
CA LYS A 244 -32.70 4.92 9.11
C LYS A 244 -34.17 5.23 9.44
N LEU A 245 -34.49 6.48 9.74
CA LEU A 245 -35.83 6.90 10.16
C LEU A 245 -36.70 7.40 9.00
N VAL A 246 -36.09 7.74 7.86
CA VAL A 246 -36.79 8.31 6.70
C VAL A 246 -36.99 7.25 5.61
N PRO A 247 -38.24 7.01 5.13
CA PRO A 247 -38.51 6.10 4.03
C PRO A 247 -37.70 6.46 2.77
N ALA A 248 -37.15 5.45 2.09
CA ALA A 248 -36.22 5.64 0.97
C ALA A 248 -36.71 6.61 -0.13
N LEU A 249 -38.01 6.58 -0.44
CA LEU A 249 -38.64 7.45 -1.45
C LEU A 249 -38.69 8.93 -1.05
N ALA A 250 -38.67 9.25 0.25
CA ALA A 250 -38.72 10.62 0.76
C ALA A 250 -37.33 11.24 0.96
N GLN A 251 -36.27 10.42 0.97
CA GLN A 251 -34.91 10.88 1.25
C GLN A 251 -34.37 11.94 0.26
N PRO A 252 -34.64 11.88 -1.07
CA PRO A 252 -34.17 12.92 -2.00
C PRO A 252 -34.84 14.29 -1.78
N LEU A 253 -36.05 14.32 -1.21
CA LEU A 253 -36.85 15.53 -1.05
C LEU A 253 -36.46 16.34 0.19
N ILE A 254 -35.82 15.71 1.18
CA ILE A 254 -35.56 16.31 2.50
C ILE A 254 -34.19 17.01 2.57
N GLY A 255 -33.38 16.95 1.50
CA GLY A 255 -32.11 17.70 1.44
C GLY A 255 -31.12 17.32 2.54
N LEU A 256 -31.24 16.11 3.11
CA LEU A 256 -30.33 15.61 4.14
C LEU A 256 -28.92 15.46 3.56
N ASP A 257 -27.94 16.02 4.26
CA ASP A 257 -26.52 15.82 3.96
C ASP A 257 -26.19 14.33 4.10
N ARG A 258 -26.11 13.66 2.95
CA ARG A 258 -25.71 12.25 2.86
C ARG A 258 -24.21 12.13 3.04
N HIS A 259 -23.79 11.01 3.60
CA HIS A 259 -22.38 10.67 3.62
C HIS A 259 -21.82 10.65 2.19
N PRO A 260 -20.66 11.28 1.91
CA PRO A 260 -20.01 11.17 0.61
C PRO A 260 -19.79 9.71 0.22
N ARG A 261 -19.95 9.39 -1.06
CA ARG A 261 -19.72 8.01 -1.54
C ARG A 261 -18.26 7.64 -1.38
N VAL A 262 -18.00 6.52 -0.73
CA VAL A 262 -16.68 5.93 -0.52
C VAL A 262 -16.22 5.26 -1.81
N LYS A 263 -15.07 5.69 -2.35
CA LYS A 263 -14.40 5.07 -3.51
C LYS A 263 -13.54 3.89 -3.07
N SER A 264 -12.73 4.08 -2.04
CA SER A 264 -11.77 3.10 -1.54
C SER A 264 -11.37 3.39 -0.09
N ILE A 265 -10.71 2.44 0.54
CA ILE A 265 -10.24 2.56 1.92
C ILE A 265 -8.77 2.14 2.04
N ALA A 266 -8.09 2.64 3.07
CA ALA A 266 -6.76 2.21 3.47
C ALA A 266 -6.70 2.02 4.98
N VAL A 267 -6.06 0.93 5.42
CA VAL A 267 -5.93 0.57 6.84
C VAL A 267 -4.50 0.81 7.31
N ASP A 268 -4.35 1.59 8.37
CA ASP A 268 -3.11 1.76 9.12
C ASP A 268 -3.18 0.91 10.40
N ASN A 269 -2.72 -0.35 10.28
CA ASN A 269 -2.68 -1.29 11.40
C ASN A 269 -1.74 -0.84 12.52
N GLU A 270 -0.68 -0.06 12.22
CA GLU A 270 0.26 0.39 13.25
C GLU A 270 -0.36 1.45 14.17
N ARG A 271 -1.33 2.22 13.66
CA ARG A 271 -2.01 3.31 14.38
C ARG A 271 -3.49 3.03 14.67
N GLN A 272 -4.00 1.89 14.20
CA GLN A 272 -5.43 1.52 14.29
C GLN A 272 -6.32 2.61 13.68
N VAL A 273 -6.00 3.04 12.46
CA VAL A 273 -6.74 4.07 11.73
C VAL A 273 -7.23 3.51 10.40
N LEU A 274 -8.48 3.80 10.07
CA LEU A 274 -9.08 3.54 8.77
C LEU A 274 -9.29 4.87 8.05
N TYR A 275 -8.78 4.97 6.83
CA TYR A 275 -8.99 6.13 5.96
C TYR A 275 -9.98 5.77 4.86
N LEU A 276 -10.99 6.63 4.64
CA LEU A 276 -11.95 6.49 3.55
C LEU A 276 -11.67 7.58 2.51
N LEU A 277 -11.27 7.18 1.31
CA LEU A 277 -11.26 8.06 0.15
C LEU A 277 -12.67 8.11 -0.43
N CYS A 278 -13.28 9.28 -0.40
CA CYS A 278 -14.60 9.53 -0.93
C CYS A 278 -14.58 10.29 -2.26
N GLU A 279 -15.72 10.36 -2.94
CA GLU A 279 -15.92 11.22 -4.10
C GLU A 279 -15.53 12.68 -3.81
N LYS A 280 -15.17 13.43 -4.86
CA LYS A 280 -14.68 14.82 -4.78
C LYS A 280 -13.40 14.98 -3.93
N SER A 281 -12.58 13.94 -3.86
CA SER A 281 -11.29 13.96 -3.14
C SER A 281 -11.42 14.28 -1.66
N VAL A 282 -12.54 13.89 -1.03
CA VAL A 282 -12.72 14.01 0.42
C VAL A 282 -12.07 12.80 1.10
N ILE A 283 -11.36 13.02 2.20
CA ILE A 283 -10.79 11.93 3.02
C ILE A 283 -11.38 11.98 4.42
N GLU A 284 -11.97 10.88 4.87
CA GLU A 284 -12.41 10.70 6.25
C GLU A 284 -11.43 9.81 7.03
N VAL A 285 -11.18 10.19 8.28
CA VAL A 285 -10.34 9.47 9.25
C VAL A 285 -11.23 8.85 10.31
N VAL A 286 -11.09 7.55 10.49
CA VAL A 286 -11.79 6.76 11.50
C VAL A 286 -10.76 6.12 12.41
N TYR A 287 -10.92 6.30 13.72
CA TYR A 287 -10.11 5.57 14.70
C TYR A 287 -10.78 4.24 15.01
N LEU A 288 -10.05 3.14 14.81
CA LEU A 288 -10.55 1.78 15.02
C LEU A 288 -10.39 1.32 16.47
N GLY A 289 -9.38 1.80 17.18
CA GLY A 289 -9.06 1.30 18.52
C GLY A 289 -8.64 -0.17 18.49
N ASP A 290 -9.03 -0.93 19.52
CA ASP A 290 -8.82 -2.38 19.55
C ASP A 290 -9.83 -3.13 18.64
N ALA A 291 -9.60 -4.43 18.41
CA ALA A 291 -10.42 -5.27 17.52
C ALA A 291 -11.92 -5.26 17.82
N THR A 292 -12.28 -5.02 19.08
CA THR A 292 -13.66 -5.01 19.59
C THR A 292 -14.23 -3.61 19.78
N ASP A 293 -13.43 -2.57 19.56
CA ASP A 293 -13.85 -1.19 19.72
C ASP A 293 -14.85 -0.76 18.65
N ASN A 294 -15.71 0.18 19.02
CA ASN A 294 -16.70 0.74 18.11
C ASN A 294 -16.04 1.56 17.00
N TYR A 295 -16.59 1.45 15.80
CA TYR A 295 -16.26 2.32 14.67
C TYR A 295 -16.49 3.79 15.04
N LYS A 296 -15.42 4.61 15.01
CA LYS A 296 -15.45 6.00 15.47
C LYS A 296 -14.86 6.96 14.42
N PRO A 297 -15.70 7.63 13.61
CA PRO A 297 -15.28 8.75 12.78
C PRO A 297 -14.67 9.87 13.62
N ILE A 298 -13.57 10.44 13.15
CA ILE A 298 -12.80 11.48 13.86
C ILE A 298 -12.80 12.79 13.10
N PHE A 299 -12.48 12.74 11.80
CA PHE A 299 -12.27 13.94 11.00
C PHE A 299 -12.60 13.68 9.53
N MET A 300 -13.10 14.69 8.82
CA MET A 300 -13.38 14.61 7.39
C MET A 300 -12.81 15.84 6.66
N HIS A 301 -11.74 15.66 5.91
CA HIS A 301 -11.10 16.72 5.15
C HIS A 301 -11.81 16.92 3.80
N LYS A 302 -12.66 17.95 3.71
CA LYS A 302 -13.46 18.24 2.51
C LYS A 302 -12.76 19.12 1.46
N ASN A 303 -11.88 20.01 1.91
CA ASN A 303 -11.29 21.07 1.06
C ASN A 303 -9.87 20.74 0.56
N ILE A 304 -9.57 19.46 0.29
CA ILE A 304 -8.21 19.03 -0.06
C ILE A 304 -7.73 19.69 -1.37
N VAL A 305 -8.59 19.75 -2.39
CA VAL A 305 -8.27 20.34 -3.70
C VAL A 305 -7.92 21.83 -3.56
N GLU A 306 -8.73 22.58 -2.81
CA GLU A 306 -8.53 24.01 -2.56
C GLU A 306 -7.24 24.28 -1.79
N ASN A 307 -6.99 23.49 -0.73
CA ASN A 307 -5.75 23.55 0.05
C ASN A 307 -4.53 23.23 -0.83
N ALA A 308 -4.65 22.25 -1.72
CA ALA A 308 -3.57 21.86 -2.62
C ALA A 308 -3.26 22.94 -3.66
N MET A 309 -4.30 23.53 -4.27
CA MET A 309 -4.14 24.67 -5.16
C MET A 309 -3.46 25.84 -4.44
N GLN A 310 -3.84 26.13 -3.19
CA GLN A 310 -3.25 27.18 -2.38
C GLN A 310 -1.74 26.97 -2.16
N ILE A 311 -1.34 25.74 -1.80
CA ILE A 311 0.08 25.37 -1.63
C ILE A 311 0.87 25.51 -2.95
N CYS A 312 0.24 25.20 -4.08
CA CYS A 312 0.87 25.24 -5.40
C CYS A 312 0.80 26.59 -6.13
N ARG A 313 0.17 27.65 -5.58
CA ARG A 313 -0.07 28.92 -6.32
C ARG A 313 1.19 29.59 -6.88
N GLN A 314 2.33 29.47 -6.20
CA GLN A 314 3.58 30.13 -6.58
C GLN A 314 4.49 29.26 -7.46
N GLN A 315 4.01 28.10 -7.93
CA GLN A 315 4.81 27.20 -8.74
C GLN A 315 4.80 27.60 -10.22
N VAL A 316 5.90 27.27 -10.93
CA VAL A 316 6.06 27.56 -12.36
C VAL A 316 4.99 26.85 -13.22
N ARG A 317 4.48 25.71 -12.76
CA ARG A 317 3.41 24.96 -13.42
C ARG A 317 2.06 25.42 -12.88
N SER A 318 1.23 25.99 -13.76
CA SER A 318 -0.18 26.26 -13.44
C SER A 318 -0.92 24.95 -13.28
N ALA A 319 -1.30 24.62 -12.04
CA ALA A 319 -2.16 23.49 -11.73
C ALA A 319 -3.63 23.93 -11.69
N THR A 320 -4.53 23.02 -12.04
CA THR A 320 -5.98 23.18 -12.01
C THR A 320 -6.58 22.28 -10.94
N GLU A 321 -7.86 22.48 -10.59
CA GLU A 321 -8.57 21.61 -9.64
C GLU A 321 -8.54 20.13 -10.06
N ARG A 322 -8.63 19.87 -11.37
CA ARG A 322 -8.60 18.51 -11.93
C ARG A 322 -7.27 17.81 -11.66
N ASP A 323 -6.17 18.55 -11.61
CA ASP A 323 -4.84 17.97 -11.32
C ASP A 323 -4.79 17.37 -9.91
N PHE A 324 -5.61 17.88 -8.98
CA PHE A 324 -5.68 17.44 -7.59
C PHE A 324 -6.82 16.44 -7.30
N GLN A 325 -7.47 15.90 -8.33
CA GLN A 325 -8.42 14.81 -8.13
C GLN A 325 -7.68 13.56 -7.62
N ILE A 326 -8.03 13.10 -6.42
CA ILE A 326 -7.35 11.97 -5.76
C ILE A 326 -7.86 10.65 -6.35
N GLU A 327 -6.90 9.81 -6.74
CA GLU A 327 -7.19 8.48 -7.25
C GLU A 327 -7.01 7.40 -6.19
N SER A 328 -5.95 7.48 -5.40
CA SER A 328 -5.59 6.45 -4.42
C SER A 328 -4.95 7.05 -3.18
N ILE A 329 -5.05 6.35 -2.05
CA ILE A 329 -4.45 6.72 -0.77
C ILE A 329 -3.59 5.57 -0.25
N HIS A 330 -2.47 5.90 0.40
CA HIS A 330 -1.45 4.96 0.89
C HIS A 330 -1.00 5.36 2.28
N VAL A 331 -0.95 4.39 3.19
CA VAL A 331 -0.47 4.60 4.57
C VAL A 331 1.05 4.74 4.59
N ILE A 332 1.54 5.67 5.41
CA ILE A 332 2.97 5.84 5.69
C ILE A 332 3.30 5.15 7.01
N SER A 333 4.17 4.14 6.96
CA SER A 333 4.58 3.39 8.15
C SER A 333 5.31 4.30 9.15
N LYS A 334 5.16 4.03 10.45
CA LYS A 334 5.95 4.59 11.55
C LYS A 334 7.46 4.41 11.36
N LYS A 335 7.89 3.39 10.62
CA LYS A 335 9.30 3.19 10.26
C LYS A 335 9.81 4.21 9.24
N GLU A 336 8.92 4.69 8.37
CA GLU A 336 9.21 5.67 7.34
C GLU A 336 9.07 7.11 7.87
N SER A 337 7.99 7.39 8.60
CA SER A 337 7.81 8.67 9.26
C SER A 337 7.01 8.58 10.56
N LYS A 338 7.49 9.29 11.58
CA LYS A 338 6.75 9.49 12.83
C LYS A 338 5.65 10.55 12.70
N ARG A 339 5.68 11.37 11.64
CA ARG A 339 4.79 12.53 11.51
C ARG A 339 3.93 12.54 10.27
N ILE A 340 4.37 11.88 9.21
CA ILE A 340 3.55 11.69 8.02
C ILE A 340 2.78 10.38 8.18
N HIS A 341 1.48 10.43 7.91
CA HIS A 341 0.56 9.33 8.21
C HIS A 341 -0.05 8.73 6.95
N LEU A 342 -0.38 9.58 5.98
CA LEU A 342 -1.04 9.20 4.75
C LEU A 342 -0.44 9.95 3.58
N MET A 343 -0.36 9.31 2.43
CA MET A 343 -0.07 9.94 1.16
C MET A 343 -1.24 9.67 0.19
N ALA A 344 -1.76 10.71 -0.44
CA ALA A 344 -2.71 10.58 -1.53
C ALA A 344 -2.03 10.83 -2.88
N ILE A 345 -2.36 10.02 -3.88
CA ILE A 345 -1.89 10.18 -5.26
C ILE A 345 -3.06 10.61 -6.12
N THR A 346 -2.84 11.66 -6.88
CA THR A 346 -3.83 12.24 -7.80
C THR A 346 -3.79 11.57 -9.17
N ILE A 347 -4.85 11.75 -9.95
CA ILE A 347 -4.91 11.26 -11.33
C ILE A 347 -3.77 11.80 -12.20
N THR A 348 -3.17 12.95 -11.86
CA THR A 348 -2.06 13.54 -12.64
C THR A 348 -0.68 13.34 -11.99
N GLY A 349 -0.60 12.55 -10.91
CA GLY A 349 0.65 12.12 -10.31
C GLY A 349 1.23 13.06 -9.25
N TYR A 350 0.50 14.09 -8.82
CA TYR A 350 0.82 14.80 -7.58
C TYR A 350 0.64 13.84 -6.40
N ARG A 351 1.59 13.89 -5.45
CA ARG A 351 1.55 13.16 -4.19
C ARG A 351 1.40 14.15 -3.04
N LEU A 352 0.29 14.03 -2.32
CA LEU A 352 -0.11 14.89 -1.22
C LEU A 352 0.16 14.15 0.08
N TYR A 353 0.96 14.72 0.98
CA TYR A 353 1.34 14.08 2.24
C TYR A 353 0.61 14.73 3.41
N PHE A 354 -0.02 13.89 4.23
CA PHE A 354 -0.91 14.31 5.32
C PHE A 354 -0.39 13.90 6.69
N THR A 355 -0.84 14.62 7.71
CA THR A 355 -0.53 14.37 9.10
C THR A 355 -1.71 14.54 10.03
N HIS A 356 -1.69 13.84 11.16
CA HIS A 356 -2.66 14.02 12.23
C HIS A 356 -2.36 15.20 13.17
N TYR A 357 -1.33 16.00 12.91
CA TYR A 357 -0.99 17.19 13.70
C TYR A 357 -1.60 18.46 13.10
N GLN A 358 -2.27 19.26 13.93
CA GLN A 358 -2.92 20.52 13.51
C GLN A 358 -1.94 21.57 12.96
N ASP A 359 -0.68 21.59 13.43
CA ASP A 359 0.35 22.51 12.93
C ASP A 359 1.07 22.01 11.66
N GLY A 360 0.53 20.97 11.01
CA GLY A 360 1.16 20.32 9.87
C GLY A 360 2.56 19.80 10.22
N PHE A 361 3.55 20.10 9.38
CA PHE A 361 4.94 19.66 9.57
C PHE A 361 5.78 20.63 10.43
N ARG A 362 5.21 21.76 10.88
CA ARG A 362 5.98 22.91 11.39
C ARG A 362 6.50 22.77 12.84
N THR A 363 5.81 22.04 13.71
CA THR A 363 6.17 21.97 15.15
C THR A 363 6.55 20.55 15.60
N MET A 364 7.67 20.40 16.31
CA MET A 364 8.06 19.15 17.00
C MET A 364 7.32 19.01 18.35
N MET A 365 5.98 18.97 18.33
CA MET A 365 5.21 18.66 19.54
C MET A 365 5.06 17.14 19.74
N ASN A 366 4.62 16.76 20.95
CA ASN A 366 4.47 15.37 21.40
C ASN A 366 3.75 14.47 20.39
N VAL A 367 4.20 13.21 20.34
CA VAL A 367 3.57 12.16 19.54
C VAL A 367 2.11 12.02 19.96
N VAL A 368 1.19 12.27 19.02
CA VAL A 368 -0.24 12.11 19.24
C VAL A 368 -0.59 10.64 19.00
N GLU A 369 -1.04 9.96 20.04
CA GLU A 369 -1.36 8.51 19.99
C GLU A 369 -2.68 8.22 19.27
N ARG A 370 -3.61 9.20 19.24
CA ARG A 370 -4.93 9.09 18.59
C ARG A 370 -5.16 10.22 17.60
N PRO A 371 -5.60 9.95 16.37
CA PRO A 371 -5.83 11.00 15.38
C PRO A 371 -6.86 12.02 15.88
N SER A 372 -6.70 13.28 15.47
CA SER A 372 -7.65 14.37 15.75
C SER A 372 -7.95 15.25 14.54
N THR A 373 -7.09 15.23 13.51
CA THR A 373 -7.24 15.95 12.24
C THR A 373 -6.56 15.17 11.12
N LEU A 374 -6.63 15.69 9.89
CA LEU A 374 -5.82 15.26 8.75
C LEU A 374 -5.40 16.51 7.95
N GLU A 375 -4.20 17.04 8.22
CA GLU A 375 -3.68 18.26 7.61
C GLU A 375 -2.76 17.95 6.43
N LEU A 376 -2.90 18.70 5.33
CA LEU A 376 -2.02 18.62 4.15
C LEU A 376 -0.72 19.38 4.44
N GLY A 377 0.40 18.66 4.56
CA GLY A 377 1.70 19.24 4.92
C GLY A 377 2.65 19.48 3.75
N HIS A 378 2.60 18.64 2.72
CA HIS A 378 3.52 18.70 1.57
C HIS A 378 2.89 18.21 0.28
N ILE A 379 3.30 18.81 -0.84
CA ILE A 379 2.94 18.35 -2.19
C ILE A 379 4.19 18.07 -3.02
N ARG A 380 4.35 16.82 -3.39
CA ARG A 380 5.37 16.38 -4.33
C ARG A 380 4.77 16.40 -5.73
N MET A 381 5.29 17.28 -6.58
CA MET A 381 4.86 17.43 -7.96
C MET A 381 5.34 16.25 -8.81
N PRO A 382 4.56 15.82 -9.83
CA PRO A 382 5.00 14.78 -10.76
C PRO A 382 6.24 15.24 -11.56
N PRO A 383 7.02 14.31 -12.13
CA PRO A 383 8.13 14.66 -13.00
C PRO A 383 7.67 15.51 -14.18
N LEU A 384 8.52 16.44 -14.62
CA LEU A 384 8.29 17.20 -15.84
C LEU A 384 8.39 16.26 -17.04
N GLU A 385 7.25 15.96 -17.65
CA GLU A 385 7.19 15.39 -19.00
C GLU A 385 7.17 16.55 -20.00
N ARG A 386 7.98 16.45 -21.07
CA ARG A 386 7.83 17.32 -22.22
C ARG A 386 6.55 16.89 -22.93
N LEU A 387 5.45 17.55 -22.60
CA LEU A 387 4.20 17.41 -23.34
C LEU A 387 4.29 18.30 -24.57
N ASP A 388 4.01 17.75 -25.74
CA ASP A 388 3.70 18.56 -26.92
C ASP A 388 2.41 19.34 -26.63
N VAL A 389 2.24 20.51 -27.26
CA VAL A 389 1.14 21.46 -26.98
C VAL A 389 -0.26 20.82 -27.13
N THR A 390 -0.37 19.71 -27.88
CA THR A 390 -1.62 18.98 -28.13
C THR A 390 -1.85 17.78 -27.21
N GLN A 391 -0.89 17.39 -26.36
CA GLN A 391 -1.01 16.23 -25.49
C GLN A 391 -1.60 16.58 -24.13
N MET A 392 -2.66 15.86 -23.74
CA MET A 392 -3.20 15.93 -22.38
C MET A 392 -2.17 15.39 -21.37
N ALA A 393 -2.21 15.94 -20.15
CA ALA A 393 -1.40 15.42 -19.06
C ALA A 393 -1.71 13.92 -18.83
N PRO A 394 -0.69 13.11 -18.53
CA PRO A 394 -0.89 11.70 -18.31
C PRO A 394 -1.79 11.44 -17.11
N THR A 395 -2.71 10.49 -17.26
CA THR A 395 -3.56 10.03 -16.17
C THR A 395 -3.05 8.70 -15.61
N PHE A 396 -2.89 8.63 -14.30
CA PHE A 396 -2.53 7.42 -13.57
C PHE A 396 -3.79 6.70 -13.10
N SER A 397 -3.88 5.41 -13.39
CA SER A 397 -5.07 4.58 -13.09
C SER A 397 -4.93 3.75 -11.82
N LYS A 398 -3.69 3.42 -11.45
CA LYS A 398 -3.36 2.55 -10.31
C LYS A 398 -2.04 2.99 -9.73
N SER A 399 -1.86 2.76 -8.45
CA SER A 399 -0.58 2.98 -7.80
C SER A 399 -0.37 2.05 -6.63
N TYR A 400 0.90 1.85 -6.32
CA TYR A 400 1.41 1.23 -5.12
C TYR A 400 2.39 2.19 -4.47
N TYR A 401 2.36 2.29 -3.15
CA TYR A 401 3.39 2.98 -2.41
C TYR A 401 3.74 2.22 -1.15
N ASP A 402 5.03 2.08 -0.91
CA ASP A 402 5.54 1.63 0.38
C ASP A 402 7.02 2.03 0.51
N CYS A 403 7.31 2.79 1.56
CA CYS A 403 8.66 3.08 2.05
C CYS A 403 9.57 3.73 1.00
N GLY A 404 9.09 4.84 0.43
CA GLY A 404 9.82 5.62 -0.57
C GLY A 404 9.78 5.06 -1.99
N ILE A 405 9.22 3.87 -2.23
CA ILE A 405 8.97 3.36 -3.59
C ILE A 405 7.52 3.62 -3.95
N CYS A 406 7.31 4.32 -5.05
CA CYS A 406 6.01 4.49 -5.68
C CYS A 406 6.02 3.82 -7.05
N VAL A 407 5.08 2.91 -7.30
CA VAL A 407 4.79 2.36 -8.62
C VAL A 407 3.47 2.94 -9.09
N SER A 408 3.39 3.42 -10.33
CA SER A 408 2.17 3.99 -10.90
C SER A 408 1.94 3.49 -12.32
N VAL A 409 0.68 3.17 -12.65
CA VAL A 409 0.26 2.74 -13.99
C VAL A 409 -0.28 3.92 -14.77
N LYS A 410 0.35 4.22 -15.90
CA LYS A 410 -0.11 5.20 -16.88
C LYS A 410 -0.55 4.46 -18.14
N ALA A 411 -1.77 4.73 -18.60
CA ALA A 411 -2.25 4.23 -19.88
C ALA A 411 -1.37 4.77 -21.02
N LYS A 412 -0.93 3.87 -21.92
CA LYS A 412 -0.15 4.24 -23.09
C LYS A 412 -1.06 4.38 -24.31
N ASP A 413 -1.92 3.39 -24.52
CA ASP A 413 -3.00 3.36 -25.52
C ASP A 413 -4.15 2.50 -24.98
N ASP A 414 -5.13 2.14 -25.82
CA ASP A 414 -6.30 1.36 -25.40
C ASP A 414 -5.97 -0.08 -24.99
N MET A 415 -4.82 -0.62 -25.42
CA MET A 415 -4.44 -2.02 -25.25
C MET A 415 -3.23 -2.22 -24.34
N SER A 416 -2.48 -1.16 -24.06
CA SER A 416 -1.21 -1.24 -23.34
C SER A 416 -1.05 -0.14 -22.30
N ASP A 417 -0.26 -0.45 -21.27
CA ASP A 417 0.07 0.44 -20.18
C ASP A 417 1.60 0.64 -20.04
N SER A 418 1.97 1.57 -19.19
CA SER A 418 3.35 1.79 -18.76
C SER A 418 3.41 1.88 -17.24
N LEU A 419 4.46 1.30 -16.66
CA LEU A 419 4.78 1.38 -15.25
C LEU A 419 5.84 2.45 -15.05
N GLN A 420 5.53 3.39 -14.16
CA GLN A 420 6.50 4.33 -13.63
C GLN A 420 6.87 3.92 -12.22
N ILE A 421 8.16 3.77 -11.95
CA ILE A 421 8.68 3.61 -10.59
C ILE A 421 9.44 4.87 -10.21
N THR A 422 9.18 5.39 -9.02
CA THR A 422 10.01 6.40 -8.38
C THR A 422 10.51 5.87 -7.04
N SER A 423 11.81 5.96 -6.79
CA SER A 423 12.41 5.61 -5.51
C SER A 423 13.05 6.83 -4.86
N VAL A 424 12.90 6.97 -3.54
CA VAL A 424 13.50 8.04 -2.75
C VAL A 424 15.01 7.83 -2.61
N GLY A 425 15.76 8.89 -2.89
CA GLY A 425 17.19 8.99 -2.60
C GLY A 425 17.47 10.14 -1.63
N PHE A 426 18.45 9.91 -0.75
CA PHE A 426 19.00 10.94 0.15
C PHE A 426 20.45 11.27 -0.22
N GLY A 427 20.82 12.54 -0.06
CA GLY A 427 22.22 12.97 -0.16
C GLY A 427 22.52 13.73 -1.45
N LYS A 428 23.77 13.65 -1.94
CA LYS A 428 24.16 14.39 -3.15
C LYS A 428 23.50 13.76 -4.37
N LEU A 429 22.96 14.61 -5.24
CA LEU A 429 22.40 14.19 -6.52
C LEU A 429 23.44 13.36 -7.28
N PRO A 430 23.11 12.12 -7.69
CA PRO A 430 24.01 11.30 -8.47
C PRO A 430 24.34 12.00 -9.79
N ALA A 431 25.63 12.20 -10.07
CA ALA A 431 26.07 12.63 -11.39
C ALA A 431 25.96 11.43 -12.36
N PRO A 432 25.28 11.55 -13.51
CA PRO A 432 25.23 10.47 -14.48
C PRO A 432 26.65 10.14 -14.95
N LYS A 433 27.06 8.87 -14.84
CA LYS A 433 28.29 8.41 -15.49
C LYS A 433 28.08 8.55 -16.99
N GLN A 434 28.72 9.52 -17.63
CA GLN A 434 28.71 9.62 -19.09
C GLN A 434 29.23 8.30 -19.67
N PRO A 435 28.54 7.70 -20.66
CA PRO A 435 29.22 6.78 -21.55
C PRO A 435 30.37 7.55 -22.19
N GLN A 436 31.59 7.03 -22.12
CA GLN A 436 32.72 7.57 -22.87
C GLN A 436 32.36 7.51 -24.36
N SER A 437 31.79 8.59 -24.88
CA SER A 437 31.60 8.82 -26.30
C SER A 437 31.96 10.28 -26.55
N SER A 438 33.02 10.47 -27.30
CA SER A 438 33.52 11.76 -27.76
C SER A 438 32.50 12.40 -28.70
N SER A 439 31.69 13.32 -28.20
CA SER A 439 31.21 14.43 -29.02
C SER A 439 30.72 15.58 -28.13
N SER A 440 31.31 16.75 -28.37
CA SER A 440 30.99 18.02 -27.76
C SER A 440 29.66 18.54 -28.33
N ALA A 441 28.58 18.40 -27.55
CA ALA A 441 27.35 19.14 -27.78
C ALA A 441 27.10 20.08 -26.59
N ILE A 442 27.14 21.39 -26.88
CA ILE A 442 26.90 22.48 -25.94
C ILE A 442 25.48 22.34 -25.37
N ARG A 443 25.37 22.14 -24.05
CA ARG A 443 24.08 22.25 -23.33
C ARG A 443 24.07 23.56 -22.55
N MET A 444 23.12 24.43 -22.89
CA MET A 444 22.72 25.54 -22.02
C MET A 444 22.02 24.95 -20.78
N THR A 445 22.68 25.04 -19.64
CA THR A 445 22.07 24.85 -18.32
C THR A 445 21.81 26.22 -17.72
N THR A 446 20.56 26.66 -17.69
CA THR A 446 20.13 27.75 -16.82
C THR A 446 20.04 27.20 -15.39
N SER A 447 21.14 27.28 -14.64
CA SER A 447 21.15 27.07 -13.19
C SER A 447 20.96 28.39 -12.49
N ILE A 448 19.84 28.56 -11.77
CA ILE A 448 19.74 29.58 -10.73
C ILE A 448 20.38 28.97 -9.45
N PRO A 449 21.36 29.62 -8.82
CA PRO A 449 21.98 29.08 -7.61
C PRO A 449 21.18 29.50 -6.38
N THR A 450 20.55 28.54 -5.72
CA THR A 450 20.10 28.71 -4.33
C THR A 450 20.90 27.77 -3.43
N VAL A 451 21.70 28.37 -2.56
CA VAL A 451 22.45 27.73 -1.48
C VAL A 451 21.46 27.26 -0.41
N VAL A 452 21.35 25.94 -0.19
CA VAL A 452 20.84 25.39 1.08
C VAL A 452 21.61 24.09 1.38
N ASN A 453 22.34 24.09 2.50
CA ASN A 453 22.89 22.88 3.08
C ASN A 453 21.77 22.08 3.75
N ASN A 454 21.91 20.75 3.66
CA ASN A 454 21.27 19.67 4.44
C ASN A 454 20.04 18.98 3.81
N VAL A 455 20.32 17.76 3.35
CA VAL A 455 19.44 16.69 2.85
C VAL A 455 18.66 17.08 1.59
N ASN A 456 19.28 16.91 0.42
CA ASN A 456 18.55 16.94 -0.84
C ASN A 456 17.74 15.65 -0.95
N TYR A 457 16.46 15.71 -0.58
CA TYR A 457 15.46 14.72 -0.99
C TYR A 457 15.34 14.79 -2.51
N PHE A 458 15.56 13.67 -3.18
CA PHE A 458 15.30 13.53 -4.61
C PHE A 458 14.67 12.16 -4.86
N GLU A 459 14.12 11.98 -6.04
CA GLU A 459 13.69 10.65 -6.46
C GLU A 459 14.33 10.28 -7.79
N THR A 460 14.76 9.03 -7.92
CA THR A 460 15.05 8.44 -9.22
C THR A 460 13.74 8.08 -9.90
N ARG A 461 13.76 7.98 -11.23
CA ARG A 461 12.59 7.63 -12.03
C ARG A 461 12.97 6.58 -13.07
N ALA A 462 12.24 5.48 -13.05
CA ALA A 462 12.28 4.42 -14.03
C ALA A 462 10.95 4.36 -14.80
N LEU A 463 11.00 4.02 -16.09
CA LEU A 463 9.82 3.76 -16.90
C LEU A 463 9.97 2.39 -17.58
N LEU A 464 8.92 1.57 -17.48
CA LEU A 464 8.78 0.30 -18.18
C LEU A 464 7.52 0.34 -19.04
N HIS A 465 7.67 0.07 -20.33
CA HIS A 465 6.53 -0.08 -21.23
C HIS A 465 6.08 -1.53 -21.23
N LEU A 466 4.79 -1.74 -21.03
CA LEU A 466 4.16 -3.05 -21.14
C LEU A 466 3.39 -3.11 -22.47
N ASN A 467 3.22 -4.31 -23.00
CA ASN A 467 2.40 -4.55 -24.19
C ASN A 467 0.96 -4.95 -23.83
N GLU A 468 0.63 -4.92 -22.54
CA GLU A 468 -0.61 -5.43 -21.97
C GLU A 468 -1.16 -4.41 -20.96
N LYS A 469 -2.45 -4.55 -20.62
CA LYS A 469 -3.09 -3.78 -19.55
C LYS A 469 -2.77 -4.34 -18.18
N VAL A 470 -2.59 -3.44 -17.21
CA VAL A 470 -2.34 -3.80 -15.82
C VAL A 470 -3.65 -3.78 -15.05
N TRP A 471 -4.06 -4.93 -14.52
CA TRP A 471 -5.28 -5.07 -13.71
C TRP A 471 -5.05 -4.77 -12.23
N THR A 472 -3.89 -5.15 -11.70
CA THR A 472 -3.50 -4.89 -10.32
C THR A 472 -1.97 -4.78 -10.24
N ILE A 473 -1.46 -4.20 -9.16
CA ILE A 473 -0.04 -4.24 -8.82
C ILE A 473 0.05 -4.62 -7.36
N VAL A 474 0.84 -5.64 -7.05
CA VAL A 474 1.13 -6.02 -5.67
C VAL A 474 2.63 -6.26 -5.49
N GLU A 475 3.13 -6.05 -4.28
CA GLU A 475 4.48 -6.51 -3.91
C GLU A 475 4.41 -7.96 -3.43
N LEU A 476 5.09 -8.85 -4.14
CA LEU A 476 5.02 -10.30 -3.93
C LEU A 476 5.81 -10.79 -2.71
N ASN A 477 6.83 -10.04 -2.29
CA ASN A 477 7.75 -10.44 -1.24
C ASN A 477 7.69 -9.54 0.01
N LYS A 478 6.61 -8.76 0.18
CA LYS A 478 6.44 -7.85 1.32
C LYS A 478 6.54 -8.55 2.67
N ASP A 479 5.90 -9.71 2.80
CA ASP A 479 5.85 -10.48 4.05
C ASP A 479 7.21 -11.01 4.53
N LEU A 480 8.20 -11.11 3.64
CA LEU A 480 9.55 -11.57 4.02
C LEU A 480 10.30 -10.51 4.84
N PHE A 481 9.95 -9.23 4.70
CA PHE A 481 10.69 -8.10 5.28
C PHE A 481 9.85 -7.24 6.24
N GLY A 482 8.52 -7.41 6.23
CA GLY A 482 7.60 -6.55 6.95
C GLY A 482 7.62 -5.12 6.39
N ASN A 483 7.31 -4.12 7.22
CA ASN A 483 7.42 -2.73 6.80
C ASN A 483 8.89 -2.40 6.52
N HIS A 484 9.20 -2.04 5.27
CA HIS A 484 10.53 -1.62 4.87
C HIS A 484 10.88 -0.29 5.56
N PRO A 485 12.10 -0.07 6.03
CA PRO A 485 12.55 1.30 6.28
C PRO A 485 12.90 1.95 4.92
N ILE A 486 13.04 3.28 4.84
CA ILE A 486 13.65 3.91 3.65
C ILE A 486 15.17 3.62 3.67
N LYS A 487 15.57 2.36 3.49
CA LYS A 487 16.97 1.90 3.48
C LYS A 487 17.26 1.15 2.20
N GLU A 488 17.26 1.85 1.07
CA GLU A 488 17.53 1.14 -0.16
C GLU A 488 18.99 0.67 -0.20
N ILE A 489 19.98 1.46 0.23
CA ILE A 489 21.41 1.18 -0.01
C ILE A 489 22.02 0.11 0.93
N SER A 490 21.79 0.21 2.24
CA SER A 490 22.39 -0.74 3.21
C SER A 490 21.74 -2.13 3.15
N GLN A 491 20.51 -2.22 2.64
CA GLN A 491 19.77 -3.47 2.49
C GLN A 491 19.95 -4.14 1.12
N GLN A 492 20.51 -3.48 0.08
CA GLN A 492 20.66 -4.07 -1.27
C GLN A 492 21.40 -5.41 -1.29
N PHE A 493 22.28 -5.63 -0.32
CA PHE A 493 23.10 -6.83 -0.23
C PHE A 493 22.57 -7.86 0.78
N SER A 494 21.68 -7.46 1.70
CA SER A 494 21.08 -8.37 2.69
C SER A 494 19.73 -8.91 2.26
N ASP A 495 18.95 -8.07 1.58
CA ASP A 495 17.56 -8.35 1.26
C ASP A 495 17.45 -8.57 -0.27
N PRO A 496 16.71 -9.59 -0.73
CA PRO A 496 16.44 -9.73 -2.16
C PRO A 496 15.69 -8.50 -2.69
N PRO A 497 15.87 -8.15 -3.97
CA PRO A 497 15.15 -7.06 -4.59
C PRO A 497 13.64 -7.17 -4.38
N ARG A 498 12.96 -6.04 -4.20
CA ARG A 498 11.50 -5.99 -4.13
C ARG A 498 10.91 -6.50 -5.44
N GLN A 499 9.95 -7.41 -5.33
CA GLN A 499 9.32 -8.07 -6.48
C GLN A 499 7.89 -7.61 -6.60
N PHE A 500 7.51 -7.18 -7.80
CA PHE A 500 6.15 -6.73 -8.10
C PHE A 500 5.51 -7.69 -9.12
N GLY A 501 4.22 -7.95 -8.94
CA GLY A 501 3.41 -8.82 -9.79
C GLY A 501 2.12 -8.15 -10.25
#